data_AF-A0A956X152-F1
#
_entry.id   AF-A0A956X152-F1
#
_cell.length_a   1.000
_cell.length_b   1.000
_cell.length_c   1.000
_cell.angle_alpha   90.00
_cell.angle_beta   90.00
_cell.angle_gamma   90.00
#
_symmetry.space_group_name_H-M   'P 1'
#
loop_
_entity.id
_entity.type
_entity.pdbx_description
1 polymer ?
#
loop_
_entity_poly.entity_id
_entity_poly.type
_entity_poly.pdbx_seq_one_letter_code
_entity_poly.pdbx_strand_id
1 'polypeptide(L)'
;HSRQMMTFQGERLGVAIVHHAMLKEALRRLQNVDAPQSRSLSQRLGLRKSVGGDTPPVIEPAGQCPVCAKQAEIEARALDALVENLVDDLDGPLREAGGLCWEHLGLALQRCRDEPTQAALVELQSAAWSELVEHLGEFIRKRDYRFQHEQVTEAEAASIGQSIEALTGQYPPVD
;
A
#
# COMPACT_ATOMS: atom_id res chain seq x y z
N HIS A 1 4.01 3.66 3.00
CA HIS A 1 4.61 3.39 1.68
C HIS A 1 4.99 4.64 0.88
N SER A 2 4.10 5.56 0.46
CA SER A 2 4.46 6.75 -0.37
C SER A 2 5.46 7.77 0.23
N ARG A 3 5.77 7.69 1.53
CA ARG A 3 6.73 8.60 2.19
C ARG A 3 8.17 8.36 1.77
N GLN A 4 8.54 7.15 1.34
CA GLN A 4 9.92 6.84 0.96
C GLN A 4 10.35 7.53 -0.34
N MET A 5 9.41 7.83 -1.26
CA MET A 5 9.70 8.63 -2.46
C MET A 5 10.11 10.07 -2.12
N MET A 6 9.69 10.63 -0.98
CA MET A 6 10.04 12.01 -0.57
C MET A 6 11.51 12.20 -0.15
N THR A 7 12.35 11.18 -0.30
CA THR A 7 13.79 11.20 0.04
C THR A 7 14.66 11.79 -1.07
N PHE A 8 14.15 11.97 -2.31
CA PHE A 8 14.89 12.60 -3.40
C PHE A 8 14.83 14.14 -3.34
N GLN A 9 15.97 14.82 -3.51
CA GLN A 9 16.06 16.30 -3.43
C GLN A 9 15.46 16.97 -4.68
N GLY A 10 14.60 17.98 -4.47
CA GLY A 10 13.89 18.73 -5.53
C GLY A 10 12.39 18.42 -5.64
N GLU A 11 11.95 17.30 -5.06
CA GLU A 11 10.56 16.82 -5.20
C GLU A 11 9.55 17.51 -4.27
N ARG A 12 10.01 18.19 -3.21
CA ARG A 12 9.12 18.70 -2.15
C ARG A 12 8.10 19.73 -2.66
N LEU A 13 8.49 20.59 -3.61
CA LEU A 13 7.56 21.57 -4.20
C LEU A 13 6.55 20.89 -5.12
N GLY A 14 6.99 19.94 -5.96
CA GLY A 14 6.11 19.16 -6.82
C GLY A 14 5.10 18.35 -6.00
N VAL A 15 5.58 17.67 -4.96
CA VAL A 15 4.75 16.94 -4.01
C VAL A 15 3.75 17.87 -3.33
N ALA A 16 4.17 19.06 -2.87
CA ALA A 16 3.27 20.03 -2.24
C ALA A 16 2.17 20.53 -3.18
N ILE A 17 2.50 20.85 -4.43
CA ILE A 17 1.53 21.31 -5.44
C ILE A 17 0.48 20.21 -5.72
N VAL A 18 0.94 18.97 -5.93
CA VAL A 18 0.06 17.83 -6.19
C VAL A 18 -0.83 17.54 -4.98
N HIS A 19 -0.26 17.48 -3.77
CA HIS A 19 -1.02 17.24 -2.55
C HIS A 19 -2.04 18.34 -2.28
N HIS A 20 -1.69 19.61 -2.54
CA HIS A 20 -2.62 20.72 -2.39
C HIS A 20 -3.81 20.58 -3.37
N ALA A 21 -3.56 20.24 -4.63
CA ALA A 21 -4.63 20.01 -5.60
C ALA A 21 -5.53 18.81 -5.20
N MET A 22 -4.93 17.70 -4.79
CA MET A 22 -5.65 16.52 -4.31
C MET A 22 -6.50 16.81 -3.08
N LEU A 23 -5.95 17.53 -2.10
CA LEU A 23 -6.67 17.91 -0.88
C LEU A 23 -7.83 18.86 -1.19
N LYS A 24 -7.66 19.82 -2.10
CA LYS A 24 -8.77 20.68 -2.55
C LYS A 24 -9.89 19.88 -3.20
N GLU A 25 -9.55 18.90 -4.03
CA GLU A 25 -10.55 18.03 -4.65
C GLU A 25 -11.24 17.13 -3.62
N ALA A 26 -10.50 16.57 -2.66
CA ALA A 26 -11.07 15.79 -1.56
C ALA A 26 -12.05 16.62 -0.73
N LEU A 27 -11.69 17.87 -0.39
CA LEU A 27 -12.57 18.80 0.31
C LEU A 27 -13.84 19.10 -0.48
N ARG A 28 -13.71 19.35 -1.80
CA ARG A 28 -14.86 19.56 -2.67
C ARG A 28 -15.79 18.35 -2.69
N ARG A 29 -15.25 17.12 -2.68
CA ARG A 29 -16.06 15.89 -2.61
C ARG A 29 -16.78 15.77 -1.27
N LEU A 30 -16.10 16.03 -0.16
CA LEU A 30 -16.70 16.01 1.19
C LEU A 30 -17.87 17.00 1.32
N GLN A 31 -17.74 18.19 0.73
CA GLN A 31 -18.79 19.20 0.74
C GLN A 31 -20.02 18.82 -0.10
N ASN A 32 -19.86 17.91 -1.05
CA ASN A 32 -20.93 17.44 -1.94
C ASN A 32 -21.46 16.04 -1.53
N VAL A 33 -21.06 15.53 -0.36
CA VAL A 33 -21.74 14.37 0.23
C VAL A 33 -23.08 14.86 0.76
N ASP A 34 -24.15 14.63 0.00
CA ASP A 34 -25.50 14.92 0.45
C ASP A 34 -25.75 14.22 1.80
N ALA A 35 -26.22 14.99 2.79
CA ALA A 35 -26.68 14.43 4.05
C ALA A 35 -27.73 13.34 3.74
N PRO A 36 -27.71 12.20 4.45
CA PRO A 36 -28.73 11.16 4.25
C PRO A 36 -30.10 11.83 4.35
N GLN A 37 -30.87 11.78 3.26
CA GLN A 37 -32.19 12.39 3.17
C GLN A 37 -33.06 11.83 4.29
N SER A 38 -33.17 12.57 5.40
CA SER A 38 -34.04 12.20 6.49
C SER A 38 -35.47 12.21 5.96
N ARG A 39 -36.11 11.05 5.90
CA ARG A 39 -37.49 10.92 5.46
C ARG A 39 -38.39 11.85 6.27
N SER A 40 -39.08 12.74 5.56
CA SER A 40 -39.81 13.87 6.10
C SER A 40 -41.22 13.51 6.58
N LEU A 41 -41.60 14.15 7.69
CA LEU A 41 -42.93 14.60 8.14
C LEU A 41 -44.04 13.58 8.51
N SER A 42 -44.06 12.33 8.04
CA SER A 42 -45.08 11.36 8.51
C SER A 42 -44.70 10.59 9.78
N GLN A 43 -43.44 10.67 10.24
CA GLN A 43 -42.99 10.11 11.52
C GLN A 43 -43.11 11.09 12.71
N ARG A 44 -43.69 12.28 12.51
CA ARG A 44 -43.83 13.37 13.51
C ARG A 44 -45.11 13.31 14.37
N LEU A 45 -45.73 12.15 14.56
CA LEU A 45 -46.64 11.92 15.69
C LEU A 45 -45.96 11.02 16.74
N GLY A 46 -45.01 11.61 17.47
CA GLY A 46 -44.26 10.92 18.52
C GLY A 46 -43.35 11.89 19.27
N LEU A 47 -43.91 12.57 20.26
CA LEU A 47 -43.29 13.55 21.15
C LEU A 47 -42.02 13.04 21.88
N ARG A 48 -40.88 13.74 21.78
CA ARG A 48 -40.22 14.57 22.86
C ARG A 48 -38.68 14.67 22.74
N LYS A 49 -38.24 15.92 22.50
CA LYS A 49 -37.26 16.73 23.25
C LYS A 49 -35.94 16.07 23.74
N SER A 50 -34.84 16.37 23.04
CA SER A 50 -33.62 16.89 23.67
C SER A 50 -32.89 17.82 22.71
N VAL A 51 -32.60 19.02 23.21
CA VAL A 51 -31.75 20.04 22.60
C VAL A 51 -30.34 19.73 23.09
N GLY A 52 -29.45 19.36 22.19
CA GLY A 52 -28.01 19.28 22.41
C GLY A 52 -27.36 19.60 21.07
N GLY A 53 -26.63 20.71 21.00
CA GLY A 53 -26.15 21.28 19.75
C GLY A 53 -25.37 20.29 18.91
N ASP A 54 -25.72 20.21 17.63
CA ASP A 54 -24.91 19.66 16.55
C ASP A 54 -23.67 20.55 16.34
N THR A 55 -22.83 20.61 17.36
CA THR A 55 -21.45 21.04 17.17
C THR A 55 -20.76 19.81 16.58
N PRO A 56 -20.42 19.79 15.29
CA PRO A 56 -19.64 18.69 14.75
C PRO A 56 -18.39 18.55 15.63
N PRO A 57 -18.00 17.31 15.99
CA PRO A 57 -16.81 17.11 16.80
C PRO A 57 -15.66 17.86 16.13
N VAL A 58 -15.08 18.82 16.86
CA VAL A 58 -13.89 19.51 16.41
C VAL A 58 -12.81 18.45 16.33
N ILE A 59 -12.52 17.97 15.12
CA ILE A 59 -11.40 17.07 14.87
C ILE A 59 -10.14 17.94 14.91
N GLU A 60 -9.68 18.26 16.11
CA GLU A 60 -8.34 18.79 16.28
C GLU A 60 -7.35 17.68 15.90
N PRO A 61 -6.42 17.90 14.95
CA PRO A 61 -5.39 16.92 14.64
C PRO A 61 -4.36 16.91 15.77
N ALA A 62 -4.70 16.25 16.87
CA ALA A 62 -3.91 16.22 18.09
C ALA A 62 -2.88 15.07 18.12
N GLY A 63 -2.68 14.34 17.02
CA GLY A 63 -1.75 13.23 17.00
C GLY A 63 -1.81 12.38 15.74
N GLN A 64 -1.10 11.25 15.79
CA GLN A 64 -1.17 10.22 14.75
C GLN A 64 -2.62 9.75 14.59
N CYS A 65 -3.07 9.59 13.33
CA CYS A 65 -4.37 9.02 13.04
C CYS A 65 -4.51 7.66 13.77
N PRO A 66 -5.57 7.45 14.59
CA PRO A 66 -5.70 6.23 15.38
C PRO A 66 -5.81 4.97 14.51
N VAL A 67 -6.39 5.10 13.31
CA VAL A 67 -6.46 4.00 12.33
C VAL A 67 -5.07 3.67 11.80
N CYS A 68 -4.29 4.68 11.41
CA CYS A 68 -2.92 4.45 10.93
C CYS A 68 -2.01 3.91 12.05
N ALA A 69 -2.20 4.34 13.29
CA ALA A 69 -1.46 3.80 14.43
C ALA A 69 -1.81 2.31 14.65
N LYS A 70 -3.10 1.96 14.60
CA LYS A 70 -3.54 0.57 14.74
C LYS A 70 -3.07 -0.30 13.57
N GLN A 71 -3.08 0.24 12.35
CA GLN A 71 -2.55 -0.43 11.16
C GLN A 71 -1.07 -0.77 11.35
N ALA A 72 -0.25 0.18 11.80
CA ALA A 72 1.17 -0.06 12.06
C ALA A 72 1.40 -1.12 13.15
N GLU A 73 0.56 -1.15 14.20
CA GLU A 73 0.63 -2.18 15.25
C GLU A 73 0.26 -3.58 14.73
N ILE A 74 -0.74 -3.67 13.84
CA ILE A 74 -1.12 -4.94 13.21
C ILE A 74 -0.03 -5.40 12.24
N GLU A 75 0.49 -4.49 11.40
CA GLU A 75 1.59 -4.75 10.47
C GLU A 75 2.83 -5.28 11.21
N ALA A 76 3.21 -4.64 12.33
CA ALA A 76 4.34 -5.09 13.12
C ALA A 76 4.18 -6.53 13.61
N ARG A 77 3.01 -6.87 14.15
CA ARG A 77 2.71 -8.24 14.63
C ARG A 77 2.62 -9.25 13.49
N ALA A 78 2.10 -8.86 12.33
CA ALA A 78 2.06 -9.71 11.15
C ALA A 78 3.48 -10.02 10.63
N LEU A 79 4.38 -9.03 10.63
CA LEU A 79 5.77 -9.23 10.26
C LEU A 79 6.52 -10.10 11.26
N ASP A 80 6.26 -9.94 12.57
CA ASP A 80 6.85 -10.81 13.59
C ASP A 80 6.43 -12.27 13.35
N ALA A 81 5.13 -12.52 13.13
CA ALA A 81 4.62 -13.86 12.81
C ALA A 81 5.18 -14.41 11.49
N LEU A 82 5.32 -13.56 10.46
CA LEU A 82 5.91 -13.96 9.18
C LEU A 82 7.36 -14.45 9.37
N VAL A 83 8.19 -13.67 10.08
CA VAL A 83 9.60 -14.00 10.30
C VAL A 83 9.74 -15.25 11.17
N GLU A 84 8.92 -15.39 12.22
CA GLU A 84 8.94 -16.56 13.11
C GLU A 84 8.58 -17.87 12.39
N ASN A 85 7.76 -17.82 11.35
CA ASN A 85 7.28 -19.02 10.63
C ASN A 85 7.85 -19.11 9.20
N LEU A 86 8.86 -18.30 8.87
CA LEU A 86 9.40 -18.20 7.50
C LEU A 86 9.93 -19.55 7.02
N VAL A 87 10.84 -20.15 7.79
CA VAL A 87 11.57 -21.36 7.38
C VAL A 87 10.67 -22.60 7.39
N ASP A 88 9.72 -22.67 8.33
CA ASP A 88 8.92 -23.87 8.54
C ASP A 88 7.68 -23.92 7.63
N ASP A 89 6.98 -22.78 7.44
CA ASP A 89 5.65 -22.78 6.83
C ASP A 89 5.47 -21.75 5.71
N LEU A 90 6.20 -20.63 5.74
CA LEU A 90 5.90 -19.46 4.91
C LEU A 90 6.86 -19.20 3.74
N ASP A 91 7.96 -19.94 3.58
CA ASP A 91 8.90 -19.80 2.46
C ASP A 91 8.21 -20.01 1.10
N GLY A 92 7.47 -21.12 0.94
CA GLY A 92 6.73 -21.43 -0.28
C GLY A 92 5.67 -20.37 -0.63
N PRO A 93 4.70 -20.10 0.26
CA PRO A 93 3.67 -19.08 0.04
C PRO A 93 4.25 -17.68 -0.23
N LEU A 94 5.33 -17.30 0.46
CA LEU A 94 5.96 -15.99 0.25
C LEU A 94 6.68 -15.92 -1.10
N ARG A 95 7.29 -17.02 -1.55
CA ARG A 95 7.89 -17.12 -2.89
C ARG A 95 6.82 -17.03 -3.98
N GLU A 96 5.70 -17.73 -3.83
CA GLU A 96 4.57 -17.65 -4.77
C GLU A 96 3.97 -16.24 -4.85
N ALA A 97 4.00 -15.48 -3.74
CA ALA A 97 3.56 -14.09 -3.69
C ALA A 97 4.56 -13.09 -4.32
N GLY A 98 5.73 -13.53 -4.78
CA GLY A 98 6.78 -12.67 -5.32
C GLY A 98 7.64 -11.96 -4.26
N GLY A 99 7.62 -12.47 -3.02
CA GLY A 99 8.34 -11.90 -1.89
C GLY A 99 7.62 -10.73 -1.22
N LEU A 100 8.37 -9.98 -0.40
CA LEU A 100 7.88 -8.76 0.24
C LEU A 100 8.11 -7.54 -0.65
N CYS A 101 7.27 -6.52 -0.48
CA CYS A 101 7.58 -5.21 -1.00
C CYS A 101 8.81 -4.63 -0.27
N TRP A 102 9.49 -3.66 -0.90
CA TRP A 102 10.72 -3.05 -0.39
C TRP A 102 10.61 -2.57 1.06
N GLU A 103 9.50 -1.90 1.40
CA GLU A 103 9.27 -1.42 2.77
C GLU A 103 9.17 -2.59 3.75
N HIS A 104 8.35 -3.60 3.44
CA HIS A 104 8.13 -4.74 4.34
C HIS A 104 9.35 -5.65 4.44
N LEU A 105 10.15 -5.78 3.37
CA LEU A 105 11.46 -6.46 3.42
C LEU A 105 12.37 -5.79 4.45
N GLY A 106 12.51 -4.46 4.38
CA GLY A 106 13.34 -3.71 5.32
C GLY A 106 12.87 -3.87 6.77
N LEU A 107 11.55 -3.91 7.00
CA LEU A 107 10.97 -4.12 8.32
C LEU A 107 11.09 -5.57 8.81
N ALA A 108 11.02 -6.56 7.92
CA ALA A 108 11.18 -7.97 8.24
C ALA A 108 12.63 -8.30 8.59
N LEU A 109 13.61 -7.77 7.84
CA LEU A 109 15.04 -7.94 8.13
C LEU A 109 15.43 -7.40 9.51
N GLN A 110 14.81 -6.30 9.95
CA GLN A 110 15.02 -5.74 11.30
C GLN A 110 14.46 -6.63 12.42
N ARG A 111 13.59 -7.60 12.09
CA ARG A 111 12.92 -8.50 13.03
C ARG A 111 13.56 -9.89 13.11
N CYS A 112 14.36 -10.27 12.11
CA CYS A 112 15.13 -11.51 12.15
C CYS A 112 16.02 -11.53 13.40
N ARG A 113 15.96 -12.62 14.17
CA ARG A 113 16.71 -12.78 15.43
C ARG A 113 17.93 -13.67 15.28
N ASP A 114 18.00 -14.42 14.19
CA ASP A 114 19.02 -15.41 13.90
C ASP A 114 19.45 -15.33 12.43
N GLU A 115 20.71 -15.73 12.19
CA GLU A 115 21.34 -15.71 10.87
C GLU A 115 20.65 -16.64 9.85
N PRO A 116 20.23 -17.87 10.20
CA PRO A 116 19.50 -18.74 9.27
C PRO A 116 18.21 -18.13 8.72
N THR A 117 17.34 -17.60 9.59
CA THR A 117 16.09 -16.96 9.16
C THR A 117 16.35 -15.73 8.29
N GLN A 118 17.35 -14.91 8.66
CA GLN A 118 17.74 -13.76 7.86
C GLN A 118 18.28 -14.17 6.48
N ALA A 119 19.12 -15.20 6.42
CA ALA A 119 19.68 -15.72 5.17
C ALA A 119 18.58 -16.28 4.27
N ALA A 120 17.64 -17.04 4.82
CA ALA A 120 16.49 -17.57 4.09
C ALA A 120 15.63 -16.43 3.50
N LEU A 121 15.35 -15.37 4.27
CA LEU A 121 14.60 -14.21 3.79
C LEU A 121 15.33 -13.49 2.64
N VAL A 122 16.64 -13.29 2.78
CA VAL A 122 17.45 -12.64 1.74
C VAL A 122 17.52 -13.49 0.48
N GLU A 123 17.68 -14.81 0.61
CA GLU A 123 17.73 -15.74 -0.51
C GLU A 123 16.40 -15.76 -1.28
N LEU A 124 15.29 -15.96 -0.58
CA LEU A 124 13.94 -15.93 -1.16
C LEU A 124 13.71 -14.62 -1.92
N GLN A 125 13.98 -13.49 -1.26
CA GLN A 125 13.73 -12.18 -1.84
C GLN A 125 14.62 -11.91 -3.06
N SER A 126 15.89 -12.30 -2.99
CA SER A 126 16.82 -12.15 -4.10
C SER A 126 16.37 -12.96 -5.31
N ALA A 127 15.93 -14.20 -5.11
CA ALA A 127 15.41 -15.03 -6.18
C ALA A 127 14.16 -14.40 -6.84
N ALA A 128 13.18 -13.98 -6.04
CA ALA A 128 11.95 -13.37 -6.55
C ALA A 128 12.22 -12.09 -7.35
N TRP A 129 13.13 -11.24 -6.87
CA TRP A 129 13.44 -9.98 -7.56
C TRP A 129 14.36 -10.14 -8.75
N SER A 130 15.25 -11.14 -8.75
CA SER A 130 16.05 -11.49 -9.92
C SER A 130 15.15 -11.91 -11.09
N GLU A 131 14.17 -12.78 -10.84
CA GLU A 131 13.19 -13.19 -11.87
C GLU A 131 12.40 -11.98 -12.39
N LEU A 132 11.94 -11.10 -11.49
CA LEU A 132 11.23 -9.88 -11.88
C LEU A 132 12.10 -8.94 -12.75
N VAL A 133 13.38 -8.79 -12.41
CA VAL A 133 14.35 -8.01 -13.19
C VAL A 133 14.57 -8.61 -14.58
N GLU A 134 14.65 -9.93 -14.69
CA GLU A 134 14.78 -10.63 -15.98
C GLU A 134 13.56 -10.39 -16.88
N HIS A 135 12.35 -10.56 -16.34
CA HIS A 135 11.11 -10.30 -17.08
C HIS A 135 10.98 -8.84 -17.53
N LEU A 136 11.34 -7.88 -16.67
CA LEU A 136 11.38 -6.46 -17.04
C LEU A 136 12.43 -6.19 -18.14
N GLY A 137 13.60 -6.83 -18.04
CA GLY A 137 14.67 -6.72 -19.02
C GLY A 137 14.21 -7.19 -20.41
N GLU A 138 13.55 -8.35 -20.46
CA GLU A 138 12.99 -8.89 -21.70
C GLU A 138 11.84 -8.03 -22.23
N PHE A 139 10.96 -7.52 -21.36
CA PHE A 139 9.93 -6.57 -21.76
C PHE A 139 10.55 -5.34 -22.42
N ILE A 140 11.52 -4.69 -21.77
CA ILE A 140 12.20 -3.51 -22.30
C ILE A 140 12.89 -3.83 -23.64
N ARG A 141 13.60 -4.96 -23.72
CA ARG A 141 14.30 -5.40 -24.93
C ARG A 141 13.34 -5.56 -26.10
N LYS A 142 12.19 -6.22 -25.91
CA LYS A 142 11.20 -6.46 -26.97
C LYS A 142 10.42 -5.21 -27.39
N ARG A 143 10.48 -4.13 -26.61
CA ARG A 143 9.95 -2.80 -27.01
C ARG A 143 10.88 -2.02 -27.92
N ASP A 144 12.14 -2.42 -28.03
CA ASP A 144 13.04 -1.87 -29.04
C ASP A 144 12.57 -2.28 -30.44
N TYR A 145 12.57 -1.33 -31.38
CA TYR A 145 12.06 -1.53 -32.74
C TYR A 145 12.73 -2.70 -33.48
N ARG A 146 13.97 -3.08 -33.11
CA ARG A 146 14.70 -4.21 -33.70
C ARG A 146 14.10 -5.55 -33.31
N PHE A 147 13.43 -5.63 -32.16
CA PHE A 147 12.85 -6.85 -31.60
C PHE A 147 11.32 -6.83 -31.59
N GLN A 148 10.68 -5.84 -32.22
CA GLN A 148 9.22 -5.65 -32.24
C GLN A 148 8.40 -6.82 -32.79
N HIS A 149 9.05 -7.77 -33.45
CA HIS A 149 8.44 -8.98 -34.01
C HIS A 149 8.41 -10.14 -33.00
N GLU A 150 9.18 -10.04 -31.91
CA GLU A 150 9.14 -10.99 -30.82
C GLU A 150 7.89 -10.74 -29.96
N GLN A 151 7.24 -11.83 -29.54
CA GLN A 151 6.06 -11.73 -28.69
C GLN A 151 6.48 -11.48 -27.24
N VAL A 152 5.84 -10.50 -26.63
CA VAL A 152 5.91 -10.26 -25.18
C VAL A 152 5.09 -11.33 -24.48
N THR A 153 5.67 -12.04 -23.53
CA THR A 153 4.97 -13.06 -22.75
C THR A 153 4.05 -12.41 -21.72
N GLU A 154 3.11 -13.18 -21.17
CA GLU A 154 2.24 -12.69 -20.09
C GLU A 154 3.04 -12.28 -18.85
N ALA A 155 4.05 -13.08 -18.46
CA ALA A 155 4.94 -12.77 -17.35
C ALA A 155 5.74 -11.48 -17.58
N GLU A 156 6.29 -11.28 -18.77
CA GLU A 156 6.97 -10.04 -19.15
C GLU A 156 6.04 -8.83 -19.09
N ALA A 157 4.79 -8.97 -19.54
CA ALA A 157 3.81 -7.89 -19.46
C ALA A 157 3.40 -7.58 -18.01
N ALA A 158 3.19 -8.61 -17.19
CA ALA A 158 2.80 -8.49 -15.79
C ALA A 158 3.90 -7.88 -14.92
N SER A 159 5.17 -8.08 -15.29
CA SER A 159 6.35 -7.60 -14.55
C SER A 159 6.34 -6.10 -14.27
N ILE A 160 5.69 -5.29 -15.11
CA ILE A 160 5.54 -3.84 -14.87
C ILE A 160 4.73 -3.57 -13.61
N GLY A 161 3.55 -4.19 -13.50
CA GLY A 161 2.67 -4.04 -12.33
C GLY A 161 3.35 -4.58 -11.08
N GLN A 162 3.93 -5.77 -11.19
CA GLN A 162 4.67 -6.42 -10.11
C GLN A 162 5.86 -5.57 -9.64
N SER A 163 6.55 -4.85 -10.52
CA SER A 163 7.62 -3.92 -10.13
C SER A 163 7.13 -2.75 -9.28
N ILE A 164 5.95 -2.23 -9.61
CA ILE A 164 5.32 -1.15 -8.84
C ILE A 164 4.88 -1.69 -7.49
N GLU A 165 4.26 -2.87 -7.45
CA GLU A 165 3.85 -3.56 -6.23
C GLU A 165 5.05 -3.83 -5.31
N ALA A 166 6.12 -4.40 -5.86
CA ALA A 166 7.37 -4.70 -5.16
C ALA A 166 8.00 -3.43 -4.57
N LEU A 167 7.94 -2.30 -5.26
CA LEU A 167 8.57 -1.05 -4.78
C LEU A 167 7.66 -0.21 -3.89
N THR A 168 6.34 -0.33 -4.03
CA THR A 168 5.38 0.59 -3.39
C THR A 168 4.45 -0.09 -2.38
N GLY A 169 4.41 -1.43 -2.32
CA GLY A 169 3.55 -2.18 -1.41
C GLY A 169 2.04 -2.05 -1.71
N GLN A 170 1.67 -1.67 -2.93
CA GLN A 170 0.27 -1.54 -3.35
C GLN A 170 -0.16 -2.75 -4.16
N TYR A 171 -0.46 -3.88 -3.50
CA TYR A 171 -1.12 -5.00 -4.18
C TYR A 171 -2.56 -4.59 -4.55
N PRO A 172 -3.02 -4.84 -5.79
CA PRO A 172 -4.43 -4.69 -6.11
C PRO A 172 -5.25 -5.56 -5.14
N PRO A 173 -6.40 -5.06 -4.65
CA PRO A 173 -7.26 -5.88 -3.81
C PRO A 173 -7.61 -7.17 -4.56
N VAL A 174 -7.49 -8.30 -3.88
CA VAL A 174 -7.98 -9.58 -4.39
C VAL A 174 -9.51 -9.49 -4.35
N ASP A 175 -10.13 -9.43 -5.52
CA ASP A 175 -11.59 -9.49 -5.68
C ASP A 175 -12.15 -10.89 -5.37
#